data_AF-A0A381VX15-F1
#
_entry.id   AF-A0A381VX15-F1
#
_cell.length_a   1.000
_cell.length_b   1.000
_cell.length_c   1.000
_cell.angle_alpha   90.00
_cell.angle_beta   90.00
_cell.angle_gamma   90.00
#
_symmetry.space_group_name_H-M   'P 1'
#
loop_
_entity.id
_entity.type
_entity.pdbx_description
1 polymer ?
#
loop_
_entity_poly.entity_id
_entity_poly.type
_entity_poly.pdbx_seq_one_letter_code
_entity_poly.pdbx_strand_id
1 'polypeptide(L)' 'MKAASGSSYWVKLNFHDSIIVAYQTLKKQGFNILATYASENNIDYRFVDFTNQTVIILGTKLSGLTSEAIK' A
#
# COMPACT_ATOMS: atom_id res chain seq x y z
N MET A 1 -12.07 5.15 14.74
CA MET A 1 -13.16 5.36 13.76
C MET A 1 -13.91 6.68 13.98
N LYS A 2 -13.22 7.84 13.99
CA LYS A 2 -13.89 9.16 14.04
C LYS A 2 -14.00 9.84 12.68
N ALA A 3 -13.12 9.49 11.74
CA ALA A 3 -13.06 10.07 10.40
C ALA A 3 -13.80 9.26 9.32
N ALA A 4 -14.41 8.12 9.68
CA ALA A 4 -14.96 7.20 8.68
C ALA A 4 -16.37 7.56 8.22
N SER A 5 -17.16 8.39 8.92
CA SER A 5 -18.52 8.83 8.52
C SER A 5 -19.39 7.80 7.78
N GLY A 6 -19.28 6.50 8.12
CA GLY A 6 -19.97 5.40 7.44
C GLY A 6 -19.30 4.80 6.19
N SER A 7 -18.19 5.33 5.69
CA SER A 7 -17.44 4.79 4.53
C SER A 7 -16.94 3.36 4.73
N SER A 8 -16.73 2.95 5.99
CA SER A 8 -16.37 1.57 6.32
C SER A 8 -17.43 0.53 5.94
N TYR A 9 -18.70 0.95 5.73
CA TYR A 9 -19.75 0.06 5.22
C TYR A 9 -19.66 -0.15 3.70
N TRP A 10 -18.98 0.75 2.99
CA TRP A 10 -18.92 0.78 1.53
C TRP A 10 -17.55 0.36 0.97
N VAL A 11 -16.57 0.18 1.85
CA VAL A 11 -15.22 -0.24 1.50
C VAL A 11 -14.92 -1.57 2.18
N LYS A 12 -14.56 -2.59 1.39
CA LYS A 12 -14.16 -3.89 1.93
C LYS A 12 -12.83 -3.77 2.66
N LEU A 13 -12.84 -4.05 3.96
CA LEU A 13 -11.63 -4.16 4.77
C LEU A 13 -11.18 -5.61 4.84
N ASN A 14 -9.91 -5.86 4.53
CA ASN A 14 -9.27 -7.17 4.71
C ASN A 14 -8.08 -6.99 5.65
N PHE A 15 -8.10 -7.73 6.75
CA PHE A 15 -6.99 -7.74 7.70
C PHE A 15 -6.02 -8.87 7.35
N HIS A 16 -4.73 -8.59 7.45
CA HIS A 16 -3.66 -9.55 7.28
C HIS A 16 -2.78 -9.53 8.53
N ASP A 17 -2.29 -10.70 8.94
CA ASP A 17 -1.48 -10.83 10.16
C ASP A 17 -0.13 -10.11 10.06
N SER A 18 0.39 -9.91 8.84
CA SER A 18 1.60 -9.14 8.58
C SER A 18 1.62 -8.53 7.18
N ILE A 19 2.45 -7.51 7.00
CA ILE A 19 2.69 -6.89 5.70
C ILE A 19 3.28 -7.88 4.69
N ILE A 20 4.08 -8.85 5.15
CA ILE A 20 4.70 -9.88 4.31
C ILE A 20 3.62 -10.77 3.69
N VAL A 21 2.65 -11.21 4.50
CA VAL A 21 1.52 -12.04 4.02
C VAL A 21 0.66 -11.25 3.03
N ALA A 22 0.38 -9.97 3.32
CA ALA A 22 -0.37 -9.10 2.42
C ALA A 22 0.37 -8.93 1.08
N TYR A 23 1.66 -8.60 1.12
CA TYR A 23 2.50 -8.41 -0.06
C TYR A 23 2.55 -9.68 -0.92
N GLN A 24 2.80 -10.84 -0.33
CA GLN A 24 2.84 -12.12 -1.06
C GLN A 24 1.48 -12.45 -1.70
N THR A 25 0.37 -12.17 -1.01
CA THR A 25 -0.98 -12.40 -1.54
C THR A 25 -1.25 -11.53 -2.75
N LEU A 26 -0.96 -10.23 -2.66
CA LEU A 26 -1.19 -9.27 -3.73
C LEU A 26 -0.26 -9.53 -4.93
N LYS A 27 1.00 -9.89 -4.67
CA LYS A 27 1.95 -10.26 -5.72
C LYS A 27 1.50 -11.51 -6.49
N LYS A 28 0.99 -12.53 -5.79
CA LYS A 28 0.40 -13.73 -6.43
C LYS A 28 -0.85 -13.41 -7.27
N GLN A 29 -1.58 -12.37 -6.89
CA GLN A 29 -2.75 -11.89 -7.64
C GLN A 29 -2.39 -10.98 -8.82
N GLY A 30 -1.10 -10.75 -9.09
CA GLY A 30 -0.63 -9.97 -10.24
C GLY A 30 -0.71 -8.46 -10.05
N PHE A 31 -0.85 -7.96 -8.83
CA PHE A 31 -0.87 -6.52 -8.58
C PHE A 31 0.51 -5.89 -8.83
N ASN A 32 0.51 -4.72 -9.45
CA ASN A 32 1.61 -3.77 -9.40
C ASN A 32 1.64 -3.13 -8.01
N ILE A 33 2.75 -3.27 -7.28
CA ILE A 33 2.84 -2.82 -5.88
C ILE A 33 3.73 -1.58 -5.80
N LEU A 34 3.16 -0.48 -5.31
CA LEU A 34 3.82 0.80 -5.14
C LEU A 34 4.04 1.08 -3.65
N ALA A 35 5.29 1.31 -3.28
CA ALA A 35 5.70 1.58 -1.92
C ALA A 35 5.96 3.08 -1.72
N THR A 36 5.27 3.74 -0.79
CA THR A 36 5.54 5.15 -0.45
C THR A 36 6.58 5.24 0.67
N TYR A 37 7.76 5.77 0.38
CA TYR A 37 8.78 6.11 1.38
C TYR A 37 9.48 7.43 1.01
N ALA A 38 10.17 8.05 1.97
CA ALA A 38 10.94 9.26 1.71
C ALA A 38 12.32 8.86 1.16
N SER A 39 12.55 9.08 -0.13
CA SER A 39 13.85 8.91 -0.77
C SER A 39 13.96 9.82 -1.99
N GLU A 40 15.16 10.32 -2.24
CA GLU A 40 15.47 11.19 -3.39
C GLU A 40 15.44 10.43 -4.72
N ASN A 41 15.54 9.09 -4.69
CA ASN A 41 15.54 8.25 -5.89
C ASN A 41 14.14 7.78 -6.31
N ASN A 42 13.08 8.33 -5.70
CA ASN A 42 11.72 7.91 -6.00
C ASN A 42 11.19 8.60 -7.26
N ILE A 43 10.40 7.85 -8.03
CA ILE A 43 9.60 8.44 -9.10
C ILE A 43 8.52 9.34 -8.51
N ASP A 44 8.27 10.47 -9.16
CA ASP A 44 7.14 11.32 -8.80
C ASP A 44 5.83 10.58 -9.10
N TYR A 45 4.93 10.51 -8.12
CA TYR A 45 3.68 9.74 -8.18
C TYR A 45 2.81 10.13 -9.37
N ARG A 46 2.96 11.34 -9.92
CA ARG A 46 2.20 11.83 -11.08
C ARG A 46 2.57 11.15 -12.39
N PHE A 47 3.73 10.51 -12.47
CA PHE A 47 4.16 9.75 -13.64
C PHE A 47 3.87 8.25 -13.53
N VAL A 48 3.16 7.83 -12.49
CA VAL A 48 2.76 6.44 -12.31
C VAL A 48 1.45 6.18 -13.05
N ASP A 49 1.40 5.08 -13.81
CA ASP A 49 0.19 4.61 -14.45
C ASP A 49 -0.68 3.79 -13.46
N PHE A 50 -1.71 4.44 -12.92
CA PHE A 50 -2.68 3.83 -12.00
C PHE A 50 -3.84 3.10 -12.69
N THR A 51 -3.86 3.03 -14.03
CA THR A 51 -4.92 2.30 -14.76
C THR A 51 -4.75 0.79 -14.70
N ASN A 52 -3.53 0.33 -14.41
CA ASN A 52 -3.23 -1.08 -14.17
C ASN A 52 -3.69 -1.52 -12.78
N GLN A 53 -3.83 -2.83 -12.58
CA GLN A 53 -4.14 -3.43 -11.29
C GLN A 53 -3.06 -3.10 -10.25
N THR A 54 -3.29 -2.06 -9.46
CA THR A 54 -2.26 -1.42 -8.64
C THR A 54 -2.65 -1.38 -7.17
N VAL A 55 -1.68 -1.63 -6.30
CA VAL A 55 -1.78 -1.43 -4.84
C VAL A 55 -0.79 -0.36 -4.42
N ILE A 56 -1.25 0.55 -3.56
CA ILE A 56 -0.41 1.55 -2.90
C ILE A 56 -0.24 1.14 -1.43
N ILE A 57 1.01 0.92 -1.02
CA ILE A 57 1.37 0.65 0.37
C ILE A 57 1.80 1.96 1.02
N LEU A 58 1.05 2.36 2.04
CA LEU A 58 1.32 3.55 2.83
C LEU A 58 2.10 3.18 4.10
N GLY A 59 3.22 3.87 4.32
CA GLY A 59 4.05 3.71 5.51
C GLY A 59 3.40 4.27 6.78
N THR A 60 3.92 3.89 7.94
CA THR A 60 3.46 4.47 9.22
C THR A 60 4.09 5.85 9.45
N LYS A 61 3.39 6.69 10.23
CA LYS A 61 3.77 8.09 10.50
C LYS A 61 5.16 8.27 11.14
N LEU A 62 5.73 7.22 11.74
CA LEU A 62 6.97 7.26 12.53
C LEU A 62 8.17 6.58 11.87
N SER A 63 7.96 5.65 10.95
CA SER A 63 9.05 4.79 10.43
C SER A 63 9.02 4.62 8.91
N GLY A 64 8.05 5.24 8.20
CA GLY A 64 7.86 4.98 6.78
C GLY A 64 7.47 3.52 6.52
N LEU A 65 7.90 2.98 5.38
CA LEU A 65 7.88 1.54 5.12
C LEU A 65 9.09 0.91 5.80
N THR A 66 8.86 -0.12 6.61
CA THR A 66 9.98 -0.89 7.17
C THR A 66 10.73 -1.59 6.03
N SER A 67 12.02 -1.83 6.21
CA SER A 67 12.90 -2.41 5.17
C SER A 67 12.37 -3.75 4.63
N GLU A 68 11.59 -4.48 5.43
CA GLU A 68 10.93 -5.74 5.05
C GLU A 68 9.83 -5.56 4.00
N ALA A 69 9.26 -4.36 3.87
CA ALA A 69 8.24 -4.04 2.87
C ALA A 69 8.84 -3.56 1.53
N ILE A 70 10.14 -3.24 1.51
CA ILE A 70 10.87 -2.72 0.33
C ILE A 70 11.59 -3.86 -0.43
N LYS A 71 11.55 -5.10 0.06
CA LYS A 71 12.28 -6.26 -0.49
C LYS A 71 11.46 -7.13 -1.44
#